data_AF-A0AAP8N7I9-F1
#
_entry.id   AF-A0AAP8N7I9-F1
#
_cell.length_a   1.000
_cell.length_b   1.000
_cell.length_c   1.000
_cell.angle_alpha   90.00
_cell.angle_beta   90.00
_cell.angle_gamma   90.00
#
_symmetry.space_group_name_H-M   'P 1'
#
loop_
_entity.id
_entity.type
_entity.pdbx_description
1 polymer ?
#
loop_
_entity_poly.entity_id
_entity_poly.type
_entity_poly.pdbx_seq_one_letter_code
_entity_poly.pdbx_strand_id
1 'polypeptide(L)' 'VYEGDSEKSDRWLGLWTLFYWAWWISWAPFVGMFIARISRGRTVRELVAGVLLIPLGFTLAWLSIFGNSALDLVMNHGAV' A
#
# COMPACT_ATOMS: atom_id res chain seq x y z
N VAL A 1 -8.40 -17.76 -27.61
CA VAL A 1 -7.54 -16.57 -27.75
C VAL A 1 -7.71 -15.61 -26.57
N TYR A 2 -8.90 -15.45 -25.97
CA TYR A 2 -9.08 -14.65 -24.74
C TYR A 2 -8.70 -15.35 -23.42
N GLU A 3 -8.69 -16.69 -23.40
CA GLU A 3 -8.36 -17.51 -22.21
C GLU A 3 -6.94 -17.24 -21.63
N GLY A 4 -5.98 -16.91 -22.50
CA GLY A 4 -4.58 -16.73 -22.08
C GLY A 4 -4.30 -15.40 -21.38
N ASP A 5 -5.13 -14.37 -21.62
CA ASP A 5 -4.99 -13.07 -20.97
C ASP A 5 -5.74 -13.01 -19.63
N SER A 6 -6.83 -13.78 -19.49
CA SER A 6 -7.51 -13.93 -18.19
C SER A 6 -6.62 -14.65 -17.19
N GLU A 7 -5.96 -15.75 -17.57
CA GLU A 7 -5.07 -16.49 -16.67
C GLU A 7 -3.88 -15.63 -16.16
N LYS A 8 -3.27 -14.83 -17.06
CA LYS A 8 -2.21 -13.89 -16.67
C LYS A 8 -2.70 -12.80 -15.74
N SER A 9 -3.89 -12.26 -16.01
CA SER A 9 -4.51 -11.21 -15.20
C SER A 9 -4.87 -11.73 -13.81
N ASP A 10 -5.46 -12.93 -13.73
CA ASP A 10 -5.82 -13.59 -12.46
C ASP A 10 -4.57 -13.87 -11.62
N ARG A 11 -3.50 -14.35 -12.24
CA ARG A 11 -2.22 -14.54 -11.55
C ARG A 11 -1.63 -13.22 -11.04
N TRP A 12 -1.68 -12.15 -11.83
CA TRP A 12 -1.19 -10.84 -11.42
C TRP A 12 -2.03 -10.27 -10.26
N LEU A 13 -3.36 -10.38 -10.34
CA LEU A 13 -4.28 -9.99 -9.28
C LEU A 13 -4.03 -10.79 -7.99
N GLY A 14 -3.78 -12.09 -8.11
CA GLY A 14 -3.45 -12.96 -6.98
C GLY A 14 -2.16 -12.54 -6.26
N LEU A 15 -1.10 -12.28 -7.01
CA LEU A 15 0.22 -11.99 -6.47
C LEU A 15 0.36 -10.56 -5.91
N TRP A 16 -0.45 -9.61 -6.37
CA TRP A 16 -0.37 -8.22 -5.95
C TRP A 16 -1.60 -7.80 -5.16
N THR A 17 -2.70 -7.53 -5.87
CA THR A 17 -3.90 -6.92 -5.28
C THR A 17 -4.48 -7.76 -4.16
N LEU A 18 -4.79 -9.03 -4.43
CA LEU A 18 -5.40 -9.93 -3.45
C LEU A 18 -4.43 -10.27 -2.32
N PHE A 19 -3.14 -10.44 -2.61
CA PHE A 19 -2.11 -10.61 -1.60
C PHE A 19 -2.07 -9.43 -0.63
N TYR A 20 -2.03 -8.19 -1.13
CA TYR A 20 -2.04 -7.02 -0.26
C TYR A 20 -3.35 -6.88 0.52
N TRP A 21 -4.51 -7.12 -0.09
CA TRP A 21 -5.78 -7.13 0.65
C TRP A 21 -5.77 -8.15 1.80
N ALA A 22 -5.35 -9.38 1.55
CA ALA A 22 -5.26 -10.42 2.57
C ALA A 22 -4.24 -10.05 3.67
N TRP A 23 -3.08 -9.53 3.27
CA TRP A 23 -2.06 -9.02 4.18
C TRP A 23 -2.64 -7.94 5.11
N TRP A 24 -3.25 -6.88 4.56
CA TRP A 24 -3.77 -5.76 5.35
C TRP A 24 -4.87 -6.20 6.31
N ILE A 25 -5.78 -7.06 5.86
CA ILE A 25 -6.85 -7.62 6.71
C ILE A 25 -6.26 -8.44 7.86
N SER A 26 -5.23 -9.26 7.60
CA SER A 26 -4.59 -10.06 8.65
C SER A 26 -3.91 -9.20 9.73
N TRP A 27 -3.46 -7.98 9.38
CA TRP A 27 -2.86 -7.02 10.31
C TRP A 27 -3.86 -6.07 10.96
N ALA A 28 -5.08 -5.97 10.43
CA ALA A 28 -6.08 -5.02 10.89
C ALA A 28 -6.39 -5.10 12.40
N PRO A 29 -6.48 -6.28 13.06
CA PRO A 29 -6.72 -6.35 14.51
C PRO A 29 -5.60 -5.71 15.33
N PHE A 30 -4.35 -5.94 14.92
CA PHE A 30 -3.17 -5.37 15.60
C PHE A 30 -3.09 -3.86 15.40
N VAL A 31 -3.17 -3.41 14.14
CA VAL A 31 -3.06 -1.98 13.80
C VAL A 31 -4.22 -1.17 14.37
N GLY A 32 -5.44 -1.71 14.32
CA GLY A 32 -6.63 -1.06 14.88
C GLY A 32 -6.51 -0.85 16.39
N MET A 33 -6.04 -1.87 17.13
CA MET A 33 -5.81 -1.75 18.57
C MET A 33 -4.71 -0.74 18.90
N PHE A 34 -3.63 -0.71 18.11
CA PHE A 34 -2.56 0.28 18.28
C PHE A 34 -3.07 1.71 18.08
N ILE A 35 -3.76 1.97 16.97
CA ILE A 35 -4.32 3.28 16.63
C ILE A 35 -5.33 3.74 17.70
N ALA A 36 -6.20 2.84 18.17
CA ALA A 36 -7.18 3.16 19.21
C ALA A 36 -6.51 3.62 20.52
N ARG A 37 -5.39 2.98 20.91
CA ARG A 37 -4.66 3.33 22.14
C ARG A 37 -3.99 4.70 22.06
N ILE A 38 -3.34 5.02 20.95
CA ILE A 38 -2.64 6.30 20.78
C ILE A 38 -3.60 7.48 20.51
N SER A 39 -4.85 7.20 20.13
CA SER A 39 -5.83 8.22 19.74
C SER A 39 -6.81 8.59 20.86
N ARG A 40 -6.48 8.31 22.13
CA ARG A 40 -7.33 8.65 23.28
C ARG A 40 -7.62 10.15 23.32
N GLY A 41 -8.90 10.51 23.40
CA GLY A 41 -9.36 11.90 23.48
C GLY A 41 -9.51 12.61 22.13
N ARG A 42 -9.34 11.92 20.99
CA ARG A 42 -9.64 12.45 19.65
C ARG A 42 -11.10 12.19 19.27
N THR A 43 -11.67 13.09 18.47
CA THR A 43 -12.97 12.86 17.83
C THR A 43 -12.85 11.80 16.73
N VAL A 44 -13.96 11.14 16.38
CA VAL A 44 -13.98 10.15 15.28
C VAL A 44 -13.52 10.77 13.95
N ARG A 45 -13.90 12.03 13.70
CA ARG A 45 -13.50 12.73 12.47
C ARG A 45 -11.99 12.99 12.41
N GLU A 46 -11.38 13.43 13.51
CA GLU A 46 -9.92 13.63 13.58
C GLU A 46 -9.17 12.30 13.46
N LEU A 47 -9.70 11.24 14.08
CA LEU A 47 -9.14 9.90 13.97
C LEU A 47 -9.13 9.43 12.50
N VAL A 48 -10.28 9.47 11.83
CA VAL A 48 -10.41 9.01 10.44
C VAL A 48 -9.54 9.85 9.51
N ALA A 49 -9.56 11.18 9.64
CA ALA A 49 -8.74 12.04 8.81
C ALA A 49 -7.23 11.81 9.04
N GLY A 50 -6.81 11.67 10.30
CA GLY A 50 -5.40 11.41 10.63
C GLY A 50 -4.90 10.07 10.12
N VAL A 51 -5.68 9.01 10.31
CA VAL A 51 -5.34 7.64 9.87
C VAL A 51 -5.32 7.51 8.35
N LEU A 52 -6.10 8.31 7.62
CA LEU A 52 -6.09 8.30 6.16
C LEU A 52 -4.97 9.17 5.60
N LEU A 53 -4.86 10.42 6.05
CA LEU A 53 -3.99 11.42 5.40
C LEU A 53 -2.51 11.25 5.75
N ILE A 54 -2.17 10.96 7.01
CA ILE A 54 -0.78 10.88 7.44
C ILE A 54 -0.06 9.70 6.75
N PRO A 55 -0.60 8.46 6.77
CA PRO A 55 0.06 7.34 6.11
C PRO A 55 0.03 7.46 4.58
N LEU A 56 -1.03 8.03 4.01
CA LEU A 56 -1.10 8.30 2.56
C LEU A 56 0.02 9.24 2.12
N GLY A 57 0.19 10.37 2.81
CA GLY A 57 1.23 11.34 2.49
C GLY A 57 2.63 10.73 2.59
N PHE A 58 2.88 9.97 3.65
CA PHE A 58 4.13 9.23 3.81
C PHE A 58 4.34 8.22 2.67
N THR A 59 3.33 7.44 2.32
CA THR A 59 3.41 6.41 1.26
C THR A 59 3.66 7.05 -0.10
N LEU A 60 3.01 8.18 -0.41
CA LEU A 60 3.26 8.92 -1.65
C LEU A 60 4.69 9.44 -1.70
N ALA A 61 5.16 10.09 -0.64
CA ALA A 61 6.54 10.59 -0.57
C ALA A 61 7.56 9.44 -0.74
N TRP A 62 7.34 8.33 -0.04
CA TRP A 62 8.19 7.14 -0.13
C TRP A 62 8.20 6.56 -1.55
N LEU A 63 7.03 6.28 -2.13
CA LEU A 63 6.93 5.71 -3.48
C LEU A 63 7.48 6.65 -4.54
N SER A 64 7.29 7.96 -4.42
CA SER A 64 7.86 8.93 -5.36
C SER A 64 9.38 8.99 -5.27
N ILE A 65 9.96 9.08 -4.07
CA ILE A 65 11.42 9.19 -3.91
C ILE A 65 12.09 7.90 -4.34
N PHE A 66 11.72 6.77 -3.72
CA PHE A 66 12.38 5.49 -3.96
C PHE A 66 11.96 4.87 -5.29
N GLY A 67 10.69 4.99 -5.68
CA GLY A 67 10.21 4.49 -6.97
C GLY A 67 10.86 5.23 -8.12
N ASN A 68 10.93 6.56 -8.09
CA ASN A 68 11.62 7.30 -9.16
C ASN A 68 13.11 7.01 -9.18
N SER A 69 13.77 6.90 -8.02
CA SER A 69 15.20 6.56 -7.96
C SER A 69 15.48 5.17 -8.54
N ALA A 70 14.64 4.19 -8.24
CA ALA A 70 14.77 2.84 -8.79
C ALA A 70 14.51 2.82 -10.31
N LEU A 71 13.51 3.56 -10.78
CA LEU A 71 13.21 3.68 -12.21
C LEU A 71 14.36 4.37 -12.97
N ASP A 72 14.89 5.47 -12.43
CA ASP A 72 16.03 6.18 -13.00
C ASP A 72 17.26 5.27 -13.14
N LEU A 73 17.52 4.46 -12.11
CA LEU A 73 18.63 3.52 -12.12
C LEU A 73 18.50 2.48 -13.25
N VAL A 74 17.30 1.95 -13.47
CA VAL A 74 17.04 0.97 -14.55
C VAL A 74 17.04 1.63 -15.93
N MET A 75 16.43 2.81 -16.05
CA MET A 75 16.21 3.45 -17.35
C MET A 75 17.44 4.19 -17.87
N ASN A 76 18.18 4.87 -17.00
CA ASN A 76 19.27 5.77 -17.38
C ASN A 76 20.65 5.24 -17.01
N HIS A 77 20.77 4.46 -15.92
CA HIS A 77 22.07 4.01 -15.40
C HIS A 77 22.35 2.52 -15.71
N GLY A 78 21.44 1.85 -16.42
CA GLY A 78 21.64 0.48 -16.91
C GLY A 78 21.76 -0.57 -15.81
N ALA A 79 21.22 -0.32 -14.61
CA ALA A 79 21.13 -1.37 -13.61
C ALA A 79 20.04 -2.36 -14.01
N VAL A 80 20.40 -3.65 -14.01
CA VAL A 80 19.51 -4.77 -14.25
C VAL A 80 19.89 -5.90 -13.31
#